data_AF-A0A4D9CPW5-F1
#
_entry.id   AF-A0A4D9CPW5-F1
#
_cell.length_a   1.000
_cell.length_b   1.000
_cell.length_c   1.000
_cell.angle_alpha   90.00
_cell.angle_beta   90.00
_cell.angle_gamma   90.00
#
_symmetry.space_group_name_H-M   'P 1'
#
loop_
_entity.id
_entity.type
_entity.pdbx_description
1 polymer ?
#
loop_
_entity_poly.entity_id
_entity_poly.type
_entity_poly.pdbx_seq_one_letter_code
_entity_poly.pdbx_strand_id
1 'polypeptide(L)'
;MLTRRRRSPHFSLFTLLLTLSAFAVTAFVPRGARLPPFQTTPTLRRSKHGALFLSTQLDGNSTMVAVPEEQGKKKKKVVVVGAGWGGLSATYELAKRSDEYEVTLLEAGPSVGGLVAGWKTKGGKSIEAGVHGFWYCYRNIFHLVENELRLSPFTDWTPSAQYSPNGLEVTSP
;
A
#
# COMPACT_ATOMS: atom_id res chain seq x y z
N MET A 1 26.11 7.68 -6.45
CA MET A 1 25.21 7.87 -7.61
C MET A 1 23.78 7.62 -7.13
N LEU A 2 23.03 8.69 -6.80
CA LEU A 2 21.76 8.64 -6.07
C LEU A 2 20.59 8.62 -7.07
N THR A 3 19.83 7.53 -7.15
CA THR A 3 18.65 7.44 -8.03
C THR A 3 17.42 8.04 -7.35
N ARG A 4 16.96 9.16 -7.91
CA ARG A 4 15.77 9.93 -7.51
C ARG A 4 14.49 9.10 -7.72
N ARG A 5 13.84 8.70 -6.63
CA ARG A 5 12.55 7.97 -6.63
C ARG A 5 11.44 8.87 -7.18
N ARG A 6 10.82 8.46 -8.29
CA ARG A 6 9.67 9.10 -8.94
C ARG A 6 8.46 9.02 -8.01
N ARG A 7 7.97 10.16 -7.48
CA ARG A 7 6.66 10.24 -6.82
C ARG A 7 5.58 10.47 -7.88
N SER A 8 4.55 9.64 -7.88
CA SER A 8 3.33 9.82 -8.68
C SER A 8 2.61 11.11 -8.29
N PRO A 9 1.86 11.75 -9.21
CA PRO A 9 1.13 12.96 -8.90
C PRO A 9 -0.15 12.56 -8.15
N HIS A 10 -0.16 12.72 -6.83
CA HIS A 10 -1.42 12.85 -6.12
C HIS A 10 -1.98 14.24 -6.48
N PHE A 11 -2.99 14.27 -7.33
CA PHE A 11 -3.80 15.46 -7.57
C PHE A 11 -4.52 15.78 -6.26
N SER A 12 -3.93 16.67 -5.46
CA SER A 12 -4.53 17.16 -4.24
C SER A 12 -5.77 17.98 -4.60
N LEU A 13 -6.88 17.71 -3.91
CA LEU A 13 -8.12 18.52 -3.96
C LEU A 13 -7.82 20.03 -3.78
N PHE A 14 -6.70 20.34 -3.11
CA PHE A 14 -6.14 21.67 -2.92
C PHE A 14 -5.78 22.39 -4.23
N THR A 15 -5.21 21.68 -5.21
CA THR A 15 -4.87 22.26 -6.52
C THR A 15 -6.14 22.56 -7.32
N LEU A 16 -7.16 21.70 -7.20
CA LEU A 16 -8.45 21.87 -7.88
C LEU A 16 -9.22 23.08 -7.33
N LEU A 17 -9.30 23.25 -6.01
CA LEU A 17 -9.95 24.41 -5.38
C LEU A 17 -9.26 25.74 -5.70
N LEU A 18 -7.92 25.77 -5.73
CA LEU A 18 -7.18 26.96 -6.14
C LEU A 18 -7.48 27.34 -7.60
N THR A 19 -7.54 26.35 -8.51
CA THR A 19 -7.88 26.62 -9.91
C THR A 19 -9.32 27.08 -10.12
N LEU A 20 -10.29 26.57 -9.36
CA LEU A 20 -11.69 27.00 -9.44
C LEU A 20 -11.91 28.42 -8.91
N SER A 21 -11.19 28.82 -7.85
CA SER A 21 -11.25 30.21 -7.34
C SER A 21 -10.68 31.22 -8.34
N ALA A 22 -9.64 30.86 -9.09
CA ALA A 22 -9.07 31.71 -10.12
C ALA A 22 -9.99 31.87 -11.35
N PHE A 23 -10.78 30.83 -11.70
CA PHE A 23 -11.71 30.88 -12.83
C PHE A 23 -12.98 31.68 -12.56
N ALA A 24 -13.49 31.69 -11.32
CA ALA A 24 -14.70 32.43 -10.97
C ALA A 24 -14.52 33.96 -11.08
N VAL A 25 -13.30 34.47 -10.90
CA VAL A 25 -13.02 35.92 -10.93
C VAL A 25 -12.86 36.45 -12.36
N THR A 26 -12.45 35.61 -13.32
CA THR A 26 -12.26 36.04 -14.72
C THR A 26 -13.58 36.25 -15.49
N ALA A 27 -14.70 35.74 -14.97
CA ALA A 27 -15.99 35.77 -15.68
C ALA A 27 -16.76 37.09 -15.56
N PHE A 28 -16.29 38.07 -14.76
CA PHE A 28 -17.05 39.31 -14.48
C PHE A 28 -16.29 40.61 -14.76
N VAL A 29 -15.19 40.58 -15.52
CA VAL A 29 -14.45 41.80 -15.90
C VAL A 29 -14.79 42.21 -17.33
N PRO A 30 -15.44 43.37 -17.57
CA PRO A 30 -15.73 43.84 -18.93
C PRO A 30 -14.44 44.15 -19.70
N ARG A 31 -14.45 43.84 -21.01
CA ARG A 31 -13.35 44.10 -21.95
C ARG A 31 -13.01 45.60 -21.95
N GLY A 32 -11.86 45.95 -21.36
CA GLY A 32 -11.31 47.32 -21.39
C GLY A 32 -10.86 47.88 -20.04
N ALA A 33 -11.16 47.22 -18.91
CA ALA A 33 -10.69 47.66 -17.60
C ALA A 33 -9.22 47.27 -17.37
N ARG A 34 -8.38 48.22 -16.96
CA ARG A 34 -7.03 47.95 -16.42
C ARG A 34 -7.20 47.12 -15.14
N LEU A 35 -6.66 45.91 -15.13
CA LEU A 35 -6.62 45.10 -13.91
C LEU A 35 -5.80 45.85 -12.85
N PRO A 36 -6.31 46.04 -11.62
CA PRO A 36 -5.46 46.48 -10.53
C PRO A 36 -4.34 45.45 -10.32
N PRO A 37 -3.16 45.84 -9.81
CA PRO A 37 -2.11 44.88 -9.49
C PRO A 37 -2.68 43.84 -8.50
N PHE A 38 -2.87 42.62 -8.98
CA PHE A 38 -3.40 41.51 -8.21
C PHE A 38 -2.35 41.10 -7.16
N GLN A 39 -2.42 41.72 -5.98
CA GLN A 39 -1.63 41.37 -4.81
C GLN A 39 -2.51 40.66 -3.77
N THR A 40 -3.12 39.54 -4.15
CA THR A 40 -3.80 38.68 -3.16
C THR A 40 -3.03 37.38 -3.05
N THR A 41 -1.96 37.41 -2.25
CA THR A 41 -1.29 36.18 -1.84
C THR A 41 -2.22 35.51 -0.80
N PRO A 42 -2.85 34.36 -1.10
CA PRO A 42 -3.65 33.67 -0.11
C PRO A 42 -2.74 33.24 1.04
N THR A 43 -3.01 33.74 2.24
CA THR A 43 -2.23 33.37 3.43
C THR A 43 -2.97 32.30 4.20
N LEU A 44 -2.27 31.20 4.46
CA LEU A 44 -2.76 30.12 5.31
C LEU A 44 -2.50 30.51 6.77
N ARG A 45 -3.55 30.61 7.58
CA ARG A 45 -3.44 30.88 9.03
C ARG A 45 -3.98 29.70 9.82
N ARG A 46 -3.20 29.27 10.81
CA ARG A 46 -3.61 28.24 11.76
C ARG A 46 -4.12 28.89 13.05
N SER A 47 -5.30 28.50 13.50
CA SER A 47 -5.89 28.92 14.77
C SER A 47 -5.15 28.31 15.95
N LYS A 48 -5.27 28.94 17.13
CA LYS A 48 -4.76 28.42 18.42
C LYS A 48 -5.30 27.02 18.74
N HIS A 49 -6.44 26.63 18.15
CA HIS A 49 -7.08 25.33 18.32
C HIS A 49 -6.84 24.35 17.14
N GLY A 50 -5.85 24.63 16.29
CA GLY A 50 -5.43 23.71 15.22
C GLY A 50 -6.11 23.90 13.86
N ALA A 51 -7.31 24.51 13.83
CA ALA A 51 -8.07 24.75 12.60
C ALA A 51 -7.31 25.64 11.58
N LEU A 52 -7.37 25.25 10.31
CA LEU A 52 -6.64 25.87 9.21
C LEU A 52 -7.59 26.75 8.38
N PHE A 53 -7.23 28.01 8.20
CA PHE A 53 -8.03 28.99 7.47
C PHE A 53 -7.24 29.51 6.28
N LEU A 54 -7.87 29.56 5.12
CA LEU A 54 -7.35 30.28 3.97
C LEU A 54 -7.96 31.67 4.01
N SER A 55 -7.11 32.69 4.20
CA SER A 55 -7.55 34.08 4.14
C SER A 55 -7.10 34.70 2.83
N THR A 56 -8.05 35.24 2.07
CA THR A 56 -7.80 36.11 0.93
C THR A 56 -8.34 37.49 1.25
N GLN A 57 -7.52 38.53 1.06
CA GLN A 57 -7.91 39.91 1.32
C GLN A 57 -8.17 40.60 -0.02
N LEU A 58 -9.43 40.94 -0.31
CA LEU A 58 -9.83 41.74 -1.47
C LEU A 58 -10.40 43.05 -0.93
N ASP A 59 -9.82 44.17 -1.34
CA ASP A 59 -10.36 45.53 -1.12
C ASP A 59 -10.78 45.82 0.33
N GLY A 60 -9.91 45.49 1.29
CA GLY A 60 -10.13 45.77 2.72
C GLY A 60 -11.12 44.85 3.42
N ASN A 61 -11.80 43.95 2.71
CA ASN A 61 -12.68 42.93 3.29
C ASN A 61 -11.95 41.57 3.35
N SER A 62 -11.79 41.04 4.57
CA SER A 62 -11.20 39.72 4.80
C SER A 62 -12.27 38.63 4.81
N THR A 63 -12.29 37.77 3.80
CA THR A 63 -13.11 36.56 3.79
C THR A 63 -12.29 35.39 4.33
N MET A 64 -12.73 34.78 5.42
CA MET A 64 -12.11 33.57 5.98
C MET A 64 -12.88 32.35 5.51
N VAL A 65 -12.24 31.50 4.71
CA VAL A 65 -12.77 30.19 4.36
C VAL A 65 -12.09 29.16 5.25
N ALA A 66 -12.88 28.45 6.05
CA ALA A 66 -12.40 27.30 6.79
C ALA A 66 -11.97 26.24 5.78
N VAL A 67 -10.70 25.87 5.79
CA VAL A 67 -10.24 24.70 5.04
C VAL A 67 -10.63 23.52 5.92
N PRO A 68 -11.49 22.59 5.46
CA PRO A 68 -11.78 21.40 6.25
C PRO A 68 -10.45 20.70 6.53
N GLU A 69 -10.08 20.60 7.80
CA GLU A 69 -8.94 19.80 8.20
C GLU A 69 -9.34 18.36 7.88
N GLU A 70 -8.65 17.72 6.93
CA GLU A 70 -8.69 16.27 6.77
C GLU A 70 -8.19 15.69 8.10
N GLN A 71 -9.11 15.47 9.05
CA GLN A 71 -8.84 14.73 10.27
C GLN A 71 -8.67 13.26 9.86
N GLY A 72 -7.52 12.96 9.26
CA GLY A 72 -7.13 11.63 8.87
C GLY A 72 -7.18 10.73 10.10
N LYS A 73 -8.09 9.76 10.08
CA LYS A 73 -8.25 8.76 11.13
C LYS A 73 -6.87 8.14 11.40
N LYS A 74 -6.37 8.24 12.64
CA LYS A 74 -5.06 7.69 13.01
C LYS A 74 -5.05 6.18 12.74
N LYS A 75 -4.09 5.72 11.93
CA LYS A 75 -3.88 4.30 11.63
C LYS A 75 -3.47 3.53 12.88
N LYS A 76 -3.95 2.30 13.00
CA LYS A 76 -3.52 1.36 14.04
C LYS A 76 -2.15 0.79 13.67
N LYS A 77 -1.20 0.87 14.60
CA LYS A 77 0.14 0.30 14.41
C LYS A 77 0.15 -1.16 14.85
N VAL A 78 0.64 -2.03 13.97
CA VAL A 78 0.72 -3.48 14.22
C VAL A 78 2.14 -3.95 13.95
N VAL A 79 2.71 -4.70 14.88
CA VAL A 79 3.98 -5.40 14.69
C VAL A 79 3.70 -6.89 14.61
N VAL A 80 4.11 -7.51 13.51
CA VAL A 80 4.04 -8.96 13.30
C VAL A 80 5.45 -9.52 13.49
N VAL A 81 5.59 -10.54 14.33
CA VAL A 81 6.88 -11.18 14.65
C VAL A 81 6.91 -12.58 14.04
N GLY A 82 7.88 -12.83 13.16
CA GLY A 82 8.05 -14.04 12.38
C GLY A 82 7.46 -13.92 10.97
N ALA A 83 8.30 -14.02 9.94
CA ALA A 83 7.96 -14.03 8.52
C ALA A 83 7.86 -15.44 7.94
N GLY A 84 7.29 -16.38 8.70
CA GLY A 84 6.77 -17.65 8.16
C GLY A 84 5.42 -17.46 7.45
N TRP A 85 4.82 -18.55 6.96
CA TRP A 85 3.51 -18.51 6.29
C TRP A 85 2.43 -17.73 7.05
N GLY A 86 2.29 -17.97 8.35
CA GLY A 86 1.29 -17.29 9.17
C GLY A 86 1.53 -15.79 9.27
N GLY A 87 2.76 -15.37 9.54
CA GLY A 87 3.09 -13.94 9.68
C GLY A 87 3.08 -13.19 8.35
N LEU A 88 3.53 -13.83 7.26
CA LEU A 88 3.40 -13.27 5.92
C LEU A 88 1.92 -13.12 5.52
N SER A 89 1.09 -14.13 5.79
CA SER A 89 -0.36 -14.08 5.52
C SER A 89 -1.06 -12.97 6.31
N ALA A 90 -0.78 -12.88 7.61
CA ALA A 90 -1.32 -11.82 8.46
C ALA A 90 -0.86 -10.42 7.99
N THR A 91 0.42 -10.26 7.69
CA THR A 91 0.98 -9.00 7.17
C THR A 91 0.34 -8.62 5.85
N TYR A 92 0.17 -9.57 4.94
CA TYR A 92 -0.44 -9.37 3.63
C TYR A 92 -1.89 -8.88 3.75
N GLU A 93 -2.71 -9.52 4.58
CA GLU A 93 -4.10 -9.12 4.81
C GLU A 93 -4.23 -7.74 5.49
N LEU A 94 -3.36 -7.44 6.45
CA LEU A 94 -3.34 -6.11 7.08
C LEU A 94 -2.85 -5.03 6.12
N ALA A 95 -1.87 -5.35 5.26
CA ALA A 95 -1.33 -4.43 4.27
C ALA A 95 -2.36 -4.05 3.19
N LYS A 96 -3.31 -4.94 2.86
CA LYS A 96 -4.45 -4.61 1.97
C LYS A 96 -5.33 -3.50 2.55
N ARG A 97 -5.40 -3.38 3.87
CA ARG A 97 -6.14 -2.34 4.62
C ARG A 97 -5.20 -1.24 5.11
N SER A 98 -4.32 -0.78 4.22
CA SER A 98 -3.26 0.20 4.54
C SER A 98 -3.78 1.58 4.94
N ASP A 99 -5.05 1.89 4.68
CA ASP A 99 -5.77 3.06 5.17
C ASP A 99 -6.08 2.99 6.67
N GLU A 100 -6.26 1.78 7.21
CA GLU A 100 -6.55 1.52 8.62
C GLU A 100 -5.31 1.11 9.43
N TYR A 101 -4.38 0.37 8.81
CA TYR A 101 -3.24 -0.25 9.50
C TYR A 101 -1.89 0.22 8.98
N GLU A 102 -0.96 0.43 9.91
CA GLU A 102 0.47 0.61 9.66
C GLU A 102 1.19 -0.62 10.22
N VAL A 103 1.71 -1.47 9.33
CA VAL A 103 2.20 -2.81 9.69
C VAL A 103 3.72 -2.86 9.57
N THR A 104 4.38 -3.40 10.59
CA THR A 104 5.82 -3.73 10.58
C THR A 104 5.99 -5.23 10.77
N LEU A 105 6.65 -5.91 9.84
CA LEU A 105 6.99 -7.33 9.93
C LEU A 105 8.45 -7.48 10.35
N LEU A 106 8.69 -8.27 11.38
CA LEU A 106 10.03 -8.57 11.91
C LEU A 106 10.33 -10.06 11.71
N GLU A 107 11.49 -10.39 11.15
CA GLU A 107 12.00 -11.76 11.01
C GLU A 107 13.36 -11.85 11.71
N ALA A 108 13.59 -12.92 12.44
CA ALA A 108 14.84 -13.15 13.15
C ALA A 108 15.92 -13.75 12.23
N GLY A 109 15.51 -14.60 11.31
CA GLY A 109 16.38 -15.27 10.34
C GLY A 109 16.83 -14.38 9.19
N PRO A 110 17.84 -14.83 8.43
CA PRO A 110 18.35 -14.11 7.26
C PRO A 110 17.41 -14.14 6.05
N SER A 111 16.39 -15.01 6.08
CA SER A 111 15.43 -15.23 5.00
C SER A 111 14.03 -15.44 5.56
N VAL A 112 13.02 -15.00 4.80
CA VAL A 112 11.61 -15.27 5.09
C VAL A 112 11.23 -16.71 4.73
N GLY A 113 10.09 -17.18 5.21
CA GLY A 113 9.52 -18.50 4.92
C GLY A 113 9.41 -19.41 6.14
N GLY A 114 10.17 -19.15 7.22
CA GLY A 114 10.13 -19.98 8.42
C GLY A 114 10.48 -21.44 8.09
N LEU A 115 9.61 -22.39 8.46
CA LEU A 115 9.82 -23.83 8.23
C LEU A 115 9.94 -24.22 6.75
N VAL A 116 9.41 -23.41 5.83
CA VAL A 116 9.50 -23.67 4.39
C VAL A 116 10.65 -22.92 3.72
N ALA A 117 11.49 -22.21 4.48
CA ALA A 117 12.59 -21.45 3.90
C ALA A 117 13.63 -22.39 3.29
N GLY A 118 13.96 -22.16 2.03
CA GLY A 118 15.08 -22.82 1.35
C GLY A 118 16.35 -21.97 1.38
N TRP A 119 17.49 -22.63 1.18
CA TRP A 119 18.79 -21.98 1.03
C TRP A 119 19.55 -22.54 -0.18
N LYS A 120 20.59 -21.82 -0.59
CA LYS A 120 21.48 -22.26 -1.66
C LYS A 120 22.72 -22.91 -1.08
N THR A 121 23.12 -24.06 -1.62
CA THR A 121 24.43 -24.65 -1.33
C THR A 121 25.55 -23.81 -1.95
N LYS A 122 26.81 -24.07 -1.55
CA LYS A 122 27.98 -23.43 -2.17
C LYS A 122 28.04 -23.62 -3.70
N GLY A 123 27.45 -24.71 -4.21
CA GLY A 123 27.33 -24.98 -5.65
C GLY A 123 26.08 -24.42 -6.32
N GLY A 124 25.29 -23.57 -5.64
CA GLY A 124 24.11 -22.91 -6.23
C GLY A 124 22.83 -23.75 -6.29
N LYS A 125 22.84 -24.98 -5.76
CA LYS A 125 21.63 -25.83 -5.70
C LYS A 125 20.69 -25.35 -4.59
N SER A 126 19.39 -25.31 -4.85
CA SER A 126 18.37 -25.06 -3.81
C SER A 126 18.23 -26.28 -2.91
N ILE A 127 18.14 -26.06 -1.60
CA ILE A 127 17.81 -27.07 -0.60
C ILE A 127 16.75 -26.51 0.34
N GLU A 128 15.84 -27.37 0.77
CA GLU A 128 14.87 -27.11 1.84
C GLU A 128 15.07 -28.14 2.95
N ALA A 129 14.68 -27.79 4.18
CA ALA A 129 14.78 -28.69 5.33
C ALA A 129 13.76 -29.83 5.30
N GLY A 130 12.64 -29.64 4.59
CA GLY A 130 11.54 -30.60 4.51
C GLY A 130 10.93 -30.64 3.12
N VAL A 131 10.19 -31.72 2.85
CA VAL A 131 9.38 -31.85 1.64
C VAL A 131 8.01 -31.23 1.92
N HIS A 132 7.59 -30.30 1.07
CA HIS A 132 6.31 -29.60 1.20
C HIS A 132 5.38 -30.02 0.06
N GLY A 133 4.24 -30.63 0.43
CA GLY A 133 3.14 -30.92 -0.49
C GLY A 133 2.02 -29.90 -0.36
N PHE A 134 1.28 -29.70 -1.45
CA PHE A 134 0.03 -28.95 -1.44
C PHE A 134 -1.09 -29.89 -1.87
N TRP A 135 -2.19 -29.93 -1.11
CA TRP A 135 -3.32 -30.82 -1.36
C TRP A 135 -4.54 -30.04 -1.83
N TYR A 136 -5.41 -30.68 -2.61
CA TYR A 136 -6.63 -30.08 -3.19
C TYR A 136 -7.50 -29.30 -2.19
N CYS A 137 -7.53 -29.72 -0.92
CA CYS A 137 -8.32 -29.07 0.12
C CYS A 137 -7.75 -27.73 0.62
N TYR A 138 -6.54 -27.34 0.21
CA TYR A 138 -5.87 -26.11 0.67
C TYR A 138 -6.39 -24.87 -0.08
N ARG A 139 -7.69 -24.59 0.05
CA ARG A 139 -8.38 -23.54 -0.70
C ARG A 139 -7.73 -22.16 -0.57
N ASN A 140 -7.20 -21.83 0.60
CA ASN A 140 -6.59 -20.53 0.86
C ASN A 140 -5.35 -20.28 0.01
N ILE A 141 -4.47 -21.28 -0.15
CA ILE A 141 -3.25 -21.07 -0.92
C ILE A 141 -3.53 -20.97 -2.42
N PHE A 142 -4.42 -21.82 -2.94
CA PHE A 142 -4.83 -21.77 -4.34
C PHE A 142 -5.50 -20.43 -4.67
N HIS A 143 -6.42 -19.96 -3.80
CA HIS A 143 -7.01 -18.63 -3.95
C HIS A 143 -5.94 -17.53 -3.97
N LEU A 144 -4.99 -17.57 -3.03
CA LEU A 144 -3.92 -16.57 -2.96
C LEU A 144 -3.07 -16.57 -4.23
N VAL A 145 -2.60 -17.72 -4.70
CA VAL A 145 -1.66 -17.76 -5.84
C VAL A 145 -2.35 -17.49 -7.17
N GLU A 146 -3.56 -18.01 -7.39
CA GLU A 146 -4.28 -17.88 -8.67
C GLU A 146 -4.93 -16.50 -8.80
N ASN A 147 -5.65 -16.06 -7.77
CA ASN A 147 -6.54 -14.91 -7.89
C ASN A 147 -5.86 -13.61 -7.46
N GLU A 148 -5.03 -13.68 -6.42
CA GLU A 148 -4.40 -12.48 -5.86
C GLU A 148 -3.01 -12.23 -6.44
N LEU A 149 -2.11 -13.21 -6.35
CA LEU A 149 -0.71 -13.08 -6.78
C LEU A 149 -0.51 -13.35 -8.27
N ARG A 150 -1.43 -14.09 -8.91
CA ARG A 150 -1.37 -14.52 -10.31
C ARG A 150 -0.07 -15.25 -10.65
N LEU A 151 0.28 -16.21 -9.80
CA LEU A 151 1.46 -17.05 -9.93
C LEU A 151 1.04 -18.49 -10.25
N SER A 152 1.92 -19.23 -10.92
CA SER A 152 1.83 -20.68 -11.09
C SER A 152 3.08 -21.33 -10.47
N PRO A 153 3.15 -21.40 -9.11
CA PRO A 153 4.34 -21.90 -8.43
C PRO A 153 4.37 -23.42 -8.27
N PHE A 154 3.24 -24.10 -8.51
CA PHE A 154 3.08 -25.52 -8.25
C PHE A 154 3.38 -26.34 -9.50
N THR A 155 3.89 -27.55 -9.27
CA THR A 155 4.03 -28.57 -10.30
C THR A 155 2.67 -29.20 -10.62
N ASP A 156 2.63 -30.01 -11.68
CA ASP A 156 1.46 -30.84 -11.97
C ASP A 156 1.09 -31.76 -10.80
N TRP A 157 -0.20 -32.06 -10.70
CA TRP A 157 -0.73 -32.97 -9.70
C TRP A 157 -0.11 -34.37 -9.85
N THR A 158 0.44 -34.86 -8.75
CA THR A 158 1.10 -36.17 -8.71
C THR A 158 0.34 -37.06 -7.72
N PRO A 159 -0.04 -38.30 -8.10
CA PRO A 159 -0.67 -39.24 -7.19
C PRO A 159 0.23 -39.51 -5.99
N SER A 160 -0.37 -39.69 -4.81
CA SER A 160 0.41 -40.13 -3.65
C SER A 160 0.60 -41.64 -3.72
N ALA A 161 1.84 -42.08 -3.57
CA ALA A 161 2.22 -43.48 -3.67
C ALA A 161 3.01 -43.90 -2.44
N GLN A 162 2.67 -45.06 -1.87
CA GLN A 162 3.44 -45.69 -0.80
C GLN A 162 4.29 -46.81 -1.39
N TYR A 163 5.60 -46.73 -1.14
CA TYR A 163 6.57 -47.75 -1.52
C TYR A 163 7.06 -48.50 -0.29
N SER A 164 7.21 -49.82 -0.42
CA SER A 164 7.89 -50.69 0.54
C SER A 164 9.12 -51.36 -0.13
N PRO A 165 9.90 -52.16 0.61
CA PRO A 165 10.95 -53.00 0.01
C PRO A 165 10.45 -53.94 -1.10
N ASN A 166 9.14 -54.26 -1.14
CA ASN A 166 8.54 -55.11 -2.17
C ASN A 166 8.05 -54.32 -3.41
N GLY A 167 8.19 -53.00 -3.41
CA GLY A 167 7.78 -52.13 -4.52
C GLY A 167 6.60 -51.22 -4.16
N LEU A 168 5.80 -50.88 -5.17
CA LEU A 168 4.63 -50.00 -5.03
C LEU A 168 3.50 -50.78 -4.35
N GLU A 169 3.10 -50.33 -3.15
CA GLU A 169 2.05 -51.00 -2.36
C GLU A 169 0.67 -50.40 -2.64
N VAL A 170 0.59 -49.07 -2.64
CA VAL A 170 -0.69 -48.34 -2.75
C VAL A 170 -0.46 -47.04 -3.52
N THR A 171 -1.41 -46.71 -4.39
CA THR A 171 -1.58 -45.38 -4.98
C THR A 171 -2.91 -44.81 -4.51
N SER A 172 -2.90 -43.61 -3.95
CA SER A 172 -4.10 -42.82 -3.72
C SER A 172 -4.27 -41.81 -4.85
N PRO A 173 -5.51 -41.62 -5.36
CA PRO A 173 -5.83 -40.59 -6.34
C PRO A 173 -5.50 -39.18 -5.82
#